data_AF-Q91WY9-F1
#
_entry.id   AF-Q91WY9-F1
#
_cell.length_a   1.000
_cell.length_b   1.000
_cell.length_c   1.000
_cell.angle_alpha   90.00
_cell.angle_beta   90.00
_cell.angle_gamma   90.00
#
_symmetry.space_group_name_H-M   'P 1'
#
loop_
_entity.id
_entity.type
_entity.pdbx_description
1 polymer ?
#
loop_
_entity_poly.entity_id
_entity_poly.type
_entity_poly.pdbx_seq_one_letter_code
_entity_poly.pdbx_strand_id
1 'polypeptide(L)'
;FKDPYQQDLGIGESRISHENGTILCSKGSTCYGLWEKSKGDINLVKQGCWSHIGDPQECHYEECVVTTTPPSIQNGTYRFCCCSTDLCNVNFTENFPPPDTTPLSPPHSSNRDETIIIALASVSVLAVLIVALCFGYRMLTGDR
;
A
#
# COMPACT_ATOMS: atom_id res chain seq x y z
N PHE A 1 27.08 -4.44 -18.03
CA PHE A 1 26.62 -3.14 -17.52
C PHE A 1 25.72 -3.41 -16.33
N LYS A 2 26.13 -2.99 -15.14
CA LYS A 2 25.40 -3.22 -13.89
C LYS A 2 24.66 -1.94 -13.55
N ASP A 3 23.35 -2.04 -13.36
CA ASP A 3 22.44 -0.90 -13.19
C ASP A 3 22.73 -0.17 -11.87
N PRO A 4 23.05 1.15 -11.88
CA PRO A 4 23.43 1.88 -10.68
C PRO A 4 22.28 2.19 -9.72
N TYR A 5 21.03 1.82 -10.07
CA TYR A 5 19.84 2.06 -9.23
C TYR A 5 19.29 0.81 -8.54
N GLN A 6 19.92 -0.35 -8.72
CA GLN A 6 19.62 -1.50 -7.89
C GLN A 6 20.32 -1.34 -6.53
N GLN A 7 19.82 -0.38 -5.73
CA GLN A 7 20.04 -0.41 -4.29
C GLN A 7 19.53 -1.76 -3.81
N ASP A 8 20.46 -2.53 -3.26
CA ASP A 8 20.24 -3.83 -2.68
C ASP A 8 19.19 -3.69 -1.57
N LEU A 9 17.91 -3.85 -1.94
CA LEU A 9 16.79 -4.09 -1.04
C LEU A 9 16.87 -5.51 -0.44
N GLY A 10 18.07 -6.12 -0.46
CA GLY A 10 18.47 -7.14 0.47
C GLY A 10 18.40 -6.57 1.88
N ILE A 11 17.29 -6.86 2.57
CA ILE A 11 17.35 -7.12 3.99
C ILE A 11 18.47 -8.15 4.15
N GLY A 12 19.67 -7.69 4.51
CA GLY A 12 20.81 -8.57 4.68
C GLY A 12 20.39 -9.64 5.69
N GLU A 13 20.42 -10.90 5.24
CA GLU A 13 20.12 -12.10 6.04
C GLU A 13 20.91 -12.11 7.37
N SER A 14 22.01 -11.35 7.43
CA SER A 14 22.83 -11.06 8.62
C SER A 14 22.14 -10.28 9.75
N ARG A 15 20.96 -9.67 9.53
CA ARG A 15 20.22 -8.92 10.58
C ARG A 15 19.06 -9.71 11.19
N ILE A 16 18.86 -10.96 10.78
CA ILE A 16 17.82 -11.84 11.29
C ILE A 16 18.45 -12.80 12.29
N SER A 17 17.96 -12.77 13.53
CA SER A 17 18.27 -13.78 14.54
C SER A 17 17.23 -14.90 14.43
N HIS A 18 17.59 -15.99 13.76
CA HIS A 18 16.69 -17.15 13.60
C HIS A 18 16.43 -17.90 14.91
N GLU A 19 17.33 -17.81 15.89
CA GLU A 19 17.16 -18.42 17.23
C GLU A 19 16.05 -17.74 18.03
N ASN A 20 15.94 -16.41 17.95
CA ASN A 20 14.99 -15.61 18.73
C ASN A 20 13.82 -15.09 17.89
N GLY A 21 13.84 -15.32 16.57
CA GLY A 21 12.83 -14.84 15.64
C GLY A 21 12.79 -13.32 15.48
N THR A 22 13.89 -12.63 15.74
CA THR A 22 13.95 -11.15 15.69
C THR A 22 14.72 -10.65 14.47
N ILE A 23 14.38 -9.45 14.02
CA ILE A 23 15.05 -8.76 12.91
C ILE A 23 15.41 -7.33 13.32
N LEU A 24 16.65 -6.91 13.05
CA LEU A 24 17.08 -5.54 13.29
C LEU A 24 16.74 -4.63 12.09
N CYS A 25 15.74 -3.77 12.28
CA CYS A 25 15.29 -2.83 11.27
C CYS A 25 16.26 -1.65 11.07
N SER A 26 16.24 -1.07 9.87
CA SER A 26 17.02 0.14 9.57
C SER A 26 16.50 1.33 10.39
N LYS A 27 17.40 2.23 10.77
CA LYS A 27 17.05 3.40 11.61
C LYS A 27 15.86 4.19 11.03
N GLY A 28 14.87 4.45 11.88
CA GLY A 28 13.62 5.16 11.55
C GLY A 28 12.57 4.34 10.80
N SER A 29 12.86 3.07 10.49
CA SER A 29 11.81 2.13 10.07
C SER A 29 10.95 1.78 11.28
N THR A 30 9.71 1.38 11.01
CA THR A 30 8.79 0.88 12.04
C THR A 30 8.72 -0.64 11.98
N CYS A 31 8.01 -1.25 12.93
CA CYS A 31 7.69 -2.67 12.91
C CYS A 31 6.27 -2.87 12.35
N TYR A 32 5.99 -4.06 11.81
CA TYR A 32 4.63 -4.48 11.52
C TYR A 32 4.37 -5.92 11.96
N GLY A 33 3.10 -6.23 12.17
CA GLY A 33 2.63 -7.59 12.37
C GLY A 33 1.34 -7.85 11.57
N LEU A 34 1.23 -9.08 11.07
CA LEU A 34 0.07 -9.57 10.33
C LEU A 34 -0.35 -10.94 10.88
N TRP A 35 -1.60 -11.05 11.30
CA TRP A 35 -2.22 -12.29 11.75
C TRP A 35 -3.49 -12.59 10.96
N GLU A 36 -3.86 -13.86 10.90
CA GLU A 36 -5.12 -14.36 10.36
C GLU A 36 -5.94 -15.02 11.48
N LYS A 37 -7.20 -14.60 11.62
CA LYS A 37 -8.14 -15.09 12.64
C LYS A 37 -9.22 -15.96 12.00
N SER A 38 -9.13 -17.29 12.15
CA SER A 38 -10.09 -18.24 11.58
C SER A 38 -10.77 -19.03 12.68
N LYS A 39 -12.11 -18.98 12.74
CA LYS A 39 -12.94 -19.74 13.71
C LYS A 39 -12.51 -19.62 15.20
N GLY A 40 -11.85 -18.52 15.55
CA GLY A 40 -11.35 -18.26 16.92
C GLY A 40 -9.85 -18.46 17.07
N ASP A 41 -9.19 -19.18 16.16
CA ASP A 41 -7.73 -19.35 16.16
C ASP A 41 -7.05 -18.14 15.54
N ILE A 42 -5.96 -17.69 16.16
CA ILE A 42 -5.13 -16.58 15.70
C ILE A 42 -3.80 -17.14 15.23
N ASN A 43 -3.53 -17.04 13.92
CA ASN A 43 -2.31 -17.52 13.30
C ASN A 43 -1.43 -16.35 12.89
N LEU A 44 -0.17 -16.36 13.33
CA LEU A 44 0.84 -15.42 12.85
C LEU A 44 1.12 -15.69 11.38
N VAL A 45 0.95 -14.67 10.54
CA VAL A 45 1.26 -14.74 9.11
C VAL A 45 2.67 -14.22 8.89
N LYS A 46 2.94 -12.97 9.30
CA LYS A 46 4.26 -12.33 9.16
C LYS A 46 4.50 -11.24 10.19
N GLN A 47 5.76 -11.03 10.51
CA GLN A 47 6.29 -9.89 11.27
C GLN A 47 7.54 -9.37 10.59
N GLY A 48 7.87 -8.10 10.80
CA GLY A 48 9.14 -7.56 10.35
C GLY A 48 9.19 -6.04 10.34
N CYS A 49 10.03 -5.52 9.46
CA CYS A 49 10.26 -4.09 9.30
C CYS A 49 9.27 -3.49 8.29
N TRP A 50 8.74 -2.32 8.64
CA TRP A 50 7.85 -1.50 7.81
C TRP A 50 8.55 -0.18 7.48
N SER A 51 8.51 0.21 6.21
CA SER A 51 9.31 1.32 5.68
C SER A 51 8.69 2.70 5.96
N HIS A 52 9.57 3.70 5.97
CA HIS A 52 9.45 5.10 6.43
C HIS A 52 8.31 5.97 5.84
N ILE A 53 7.79 6.87 6.69
CA ILE A 53 7.61 8.32 6.51
C ILE A 53 7.54 8.78 5.04
N GLY A 54 6.32 9.07 4.56
CA GLY A 54 6.06 9.57 3.21
C GLY A 54 4.99 8.78 2.44
N ASP A 55 4.66 7.56 2.85
CA ASP A 55 3.45 6.88 2.41
C ASP A 55 2.22 7.48 3.11
N PRO A 56 1.03 7.54 2.48
CA PRO A 56 -0.19 8.11 3.08
C PRO A 56 -0.63 7.47 4.41
N GLN A 57 0.00 6.37 4.83
CA GLN A 57 -0.21 5.67 6.10
C GLN A 57 1.05 5.72 6.95
N GLU A 58 1.40 6.93 7.39
CA GLU A 58 2.52 7.13 8.29
C GLU A 58 2.22 6.49 9.65
N CYS A 59 3.06 5.52 10.02
CA CYS A 59 2.83 4.70 11.21
C CYS A 59 3.36 5.38 12.47
N HIS A 60 2.47 6.01 13.23
CA HIS A 60 2.82 6.77 14.45
C HIS A 60 2.40 6.09 15.76
N TYR A 61 2.04 4.80 15.73
CA TYR A 61 1.63 4.08 16.93
C TYR A 61 2.84 3.60 17.72
N GLU A 62 2.84 3.77 19.04
CA GLU A 62 3.88 3.21 19.92
C GLU A 62 3.70 1.69 20.08
N GLU A 63 2.45 1.23 20.12
CA GLU A 63 2.02 -0.15 20.28
C GLU A 63 1.31 -0.68 19.03
N CYS A 64 1.32 -2.00 18.82
CA CYS A 64 0.66 -2.62 17.66
C CYS A 64 -0.86 -2.72 17.88
N VAL A 65 -1.59 -1.65 17.54
CA VAL A 65 -3.04 -1.57 17.71
C VAL A 65 -3.76 -1.77 16.39
N VAL A 66 -4.76 -2.64 16.38
CA VAL A 66 -5.64 -2.89 15.23
C VAL A 66 -6.90 -2.06 15.41
N THR A 67 -6.98 -0.94 14.69
CA THR A 67 -8.08 0.02 14.77
C THR A 67 -9.10 -0.14 13.63
N THR A 68 -8.63 -0.53 12.43
CA THR A 68 -9.50 -0.68 11.25
C THR A 68 -8.97 -1.78 10.34
N THR A 69 -9.79 -2.79 10.04
CA THR A 69 -9.43 -3.74 8.98
C THR A 69 -9.64 -3.05 7.63
N PRO A 70 -8.63 -2.95 6.74
CA PRO A 70 -8.82 -2.37 5.42
C PRO A 70 -10.00 -3.05 4.70
N PRO A 71 -10.95 -2.30 4.13
CA PRO A 71 -12.14 -2.88 3.47
C PRO A 71 -11.80 -3.75 2.26
N SER A 72 -10.58 -3.65 1.73
CA SER A 72 -10.05 -4.53 0.68
C SER A 72 -9.83 -5.98 1.14
N ILE A 73 -9.74 -6.21 2.45
CA ILE A 73 -9.63 -7.55 3.04
C ILE A 73 -11.02 -8.01 3.46
N GLN A 74 -11.79 -8.47 2.46
CA GLN A 74 -13.25 -8.62 2.48
C GLN A 74 -13.89 -9.51 3.57
N ASN A 75 -13.13 -10.11 4.49
CA ASN A 75 -13.68 -11.02 5.51
C ASN A 75 -13.31 -10.67 6.96
N GLY A 76 -12.67 -9.53 7.24
CA GLY A 76 -12.34 -9.14 8.62
C GLY A 76 -11.50 -10.19 9.38
N THR A 77 -10.86 -11.12 8.65
CA THR A 77 -10.10 -12.26 9.17
C THR A 77 -8.70 -11.81 9.55
N TYR A 78 -8.13 -10.85 8.82
CA TYR A 78 -6.78 -10.40 9.08
C TYR A 78 -6.71 -9.31 10.15
N ARG A 79 -5.57 -9.26 10.83
CA ARG A 79 -5.19 -8.25 11.81
C ARG A 79 -3.85 -7.70 11.39
N PHE A 80 -3.84 -6.46 10.95
CA PHE A 80 -2.64 -5.74 10.58
C PHE A 80 -2.44 -4.58 11.53
N CYS A 81 -1.23 -4.41 12.04
CA CYS A 81 -0.82 -3.23 12.77
C CYS A 81 0.65 -2.93 12.48
N CYS A 82 1.01 -1.68 12.69
CA CYS A 82 2.38 -1.21 12.64
C CYS A 82 2.65 -0.39 13.91
N CYS A 83 3.92 -0.30 14.33
CA CYS A 83 4.30 0.40 15.55
C CYS A 83 5.78 0.79 15.55
N SER A 84 6.18 1.75 16.38
CA SER A 84 7.51 2.41 16.29
C SER A 84 8.51 2.03 17.38
N THR A 85 8.08 1.33 18.43
CA THR A 85 8.96 0.93 19.54
C THR A 85 9.58 -0.45 19.31
N ASP A 86 10.70 -0.74 19.99
CA ASP A 86 11.39 -2.03 19.82
C ASP A 86 10.49 -3.20 20.25
N LEU A 87 10.39 -4.23 19.39
CA LEU A 87 9.60 -5.44 19.62
C LEU A 87 8.09 -5.18 19.87
N CYS A 88 7.57 -4.01 19.47
CA CYS A 88 6.18 -3.64 19.68
C CYS A 88 5.17 -4.56 18.97
N ASN A 89 5.61 -5.28 17.93
CA ASN A 89 4.80 -6.13 17.08
C ASN A 89 4.73 -7.60 17.54
N VAL A 90 5.21 -7.95 18.74
CA VAL A 90 5.16 -9.33 19.27
C VAL A 90 3.72 -9.84 19.38
N ASN A 91 2.80 -8.99 19.82
CA ASN A 91 1.36 -9.23 19.87
C ASN A 91 0.62 -8.00 19.34
N PHE A 92 -0.70 -8.15 19.13
CA PHE A 92 -1.56 -7.04 18.75
C PHE A 92 -2.69 -6.83 19.76
N THR A 93 -3.19 -5.61 19.82
CA THR A 93 -4.38 -5.25 20.61
C THR A 93 -5.52 -4.87 19.66
N GLU A 94 -6.69 -5.48 19.84
CA GLU A 94 -7.91 -5.10 19.12
C GLU A 94 -8.56 -3.90 19.84
N ASN A 95 -8.64 -2.75 19.15
CA ASN A 95 -9.25 -1.55 19.72
C ASN A 95 -10.29 -0.98 18.75
N PHE A 96 -11.33 -1.77 18.49
CA PHE A 96 -12.43 -1.38 17.62
C PHE A 96 -13.24 -0.26 18.27
N PRO A 97 -13.38 0.92 17.62
CA PRO A 97 -14.31 1.92 18.12
C PRO A 97 -15.73 1.34 18.16
N PRO A 98 -16.58 1.76 19.12
CA PRO A 98 -17.98 1.38 19.12
C PRO A 98 -18.60 1.72 17.76
N PRO A 99 -19.54 0.90 17.25
CA PRO A 99 -20.14 1.14 15.94
C PRO A 99 -20.76 2.54 15.92
N ASP A 100 -20.21 3.42 15.09
CA ASP A 100 -20.79 4.75 14.87
C ASP A 100 -22.23 4.56 14.40
N THR A 101 -23.20 4.96 15.22
CA THR A 101 -24.63 5.03 14.84
C THR A 101 -24.93 6.14 13.83
N THR A 102 -23.89 6.75 13.24
CA THR A 102 -24.03 7.82 12.26
C THR A 102 -24.23 7.19 10.88
N PRO A 103 -25.32 7.52 10.15
CA PRO A 103 -25.51 7.01 8.80
C PRO A 103 -24.31 7.39 7.93
N LEU A 104 -23.56 6.36 7.52
CA LEU A 104 -22.39 6.46 6.67
C LEU A 104 -22.80 7.09 5.34
N SER A 105 -22.45 8.36 5.14
CA SER A 105 -22.39 8.94 3.80
C SER A 105 -21.48 8.07 2.92
N PRO A 106 -21.81 7.86 1.63
CA PRO A 106 -21.09 6.89 0.80
C PRO A 106 -19.59 7.19 0.76
N PRO A 107 -18.72 6.17 0.83
CA PRO A 107 -17.28 6.37 0.77
C PRO A 107 -16.95 7.07 -0.55
N HIS A 108 -16.30 8.24 -0.45
CA HIS A 108 -15.70 8.90 -1.60
C HIS A 108 -14.71 7.92 -2.24
N SER A 109 -15.14 7.35 -3.37
CA SER A 109 -14.46 6.26 -4.05
C SER A 109 -13.13 6.72 -4.63
N SER A 110 -12.04 6.13 -4.16
CA SER A 110 -10.71 6.14 -4.78
C SER A 110 -10.69 5.62 -6.23
N ASN A 111 -11.77 5.01 -6.71
CA ASN A 111 -11.96 4.62 -8.12
C ASN A 111 -12.10 5.82 -9.07
N ARG A 112 -12.35 7.03 -8.55
CA ARG A 112 -12.54 8.22 -9.39
C ARG A 112 -11.23 8.66 -10.04
N ASP A 113 -10.10 8.48 -9.36
CA ASP A 113 -8.79 8.90 -9.87
C ASP A 113 -8.31 7.99 -11.00
N GLU A 114 -8.40 6.66 -10.85
CA GLU A 114 -8.06 5.72 -11.93
C GLU A 114 -8.94 5.92 -13.17
N THR A 115 -10.24 6.16 -12.99
CA THR A 115 -11.17 6.43 -14.10
C THR A 115 -10.83 7.73 -14.83
N ILE A 116 -10.44 8.77 -14.08
CA ILE A 116 -10.00 10.06 -14.65
C ILE A 116 -8.73 9.89 -15.48
N ILE A 117 -7.75 9.13 -14.99
CA ILE A 117 -6.48 8.88 -15.70
C ILE A 117 -6.73 8.12 -17.01
N ILE A 118 -7.55 7.06 -16.99
CA ILE A 118 -7.90 6.28 -18.20
C ILE A 118 -8.66 7.16 -19.22
N ALA A 119 -9.58 8.00 -18.76
CA ALA A 119 -10.32 8.91 -19.63
C ALA A 119 -9.38 9.95 -20.30
N LEU A 120 -8.47 10.56 -19.53
CA LEU A 120 -7.48 11.50 -20.06
C LEU A 120 -6.52 10.86 -21.07
N ALA A 121 -6.05 9.64 -20.78
CA ALA A 121 -5.19 8.89 -21.69
C ALA A 121 -5.90 8.54 -23.00
N SER A 122 -7.17 8.12 -22.96
CA SER A 122 -7.92 7.78 -24.19
C SER A 122 -8.22 9.01 -25.05
N VAL A 123 -8.61 10.13 -24.44
CA VAL A 123 -8.89 11.39 -25.15
C VAL A 123 -7.62 11.98 -25.79
N SER A 124 -6.49 11.93 -25.09
CA SER A 124 -5.22 12.44 -25.63
C SER A 124 -4.73 11.64 -26.84
N VAL A 125 -4.83 10.30 -26.81
CA VAL A 125 -4.49 9.46 -27.96
C VAL A 125 -5.39 9.74 -29.17
N LEU A 126 -6.70 9.86 -28.94
CA LEU A 126 -7.66 10.22 -30.00
C LEU A 126 -7.34 11.57 -30.65
N ALA A 127 -7.02 12.58 -29.84
CA ALA A 127 -6.65 13.90 -30.35
C ALA A 127 -5.40 13.85 -31.24
N VAL A 128 -4.36 13.12 -30.83
CA VAL A 128 -3.13 12.97 -31.63
C VAL A 128 -3.40 12.26 -32.95
N LEU A 129 -4.24 11.21 -32.95
CA LEU A 129 -4.63 10.50 -34.17
C LEU A 129 -5.40 11.40 -35.14
N ILE A 130 -6.35 12.19 -34.64
CA ILE A 130 -7.12 13.14 -35.46
C ILE A 130 -6.20 14.19 -36.08
N VAL A 131 -5.27 14.74 -35.29
CA VAL A 131 -4.28 15.70 -35.78
C VAL A 131 -3.42 15.07 -36.88
N ALA A 132 -2.86 13.88 -36.65
CA ALA A 132 -2.04 13.18 -37.63
C ALA A 132 -2.81 12.90 -38.94
N LEU A 133 -4.06 12.45 -38.85
CA LEU A 133 -4.92 12.21 -40.01
C LEU A 133 -5.25 13.51 -40.76
N CYS A 134 -5.57 14.59 -40.04
CA CYS A 134 -5.81 15.91 -40.64
C CYS A 134 -4.56 16.44 -41.34
N PHE A 135 -3.39 16.36 -40.70
CA PHE A 135 -2.13 16.79 -41.31
C PHE A 135 -1.76 15.92 -42.52
N GLY A 136 -1.87 14.60 -42.41
CA GLY A 136 -1.64 13.68 -43.52
C GLY A 136 -2.59 13.96 -44.69
N TYR A 137 -3.88 14.16 -44.41
CA TYR A 137 -4.88 14.52 -45.42
C TYR A 137 -4.57 15.86 -46.09
N ARG A 138 -4.19 16.88 -45.30
CA ARG A 138 -3.82 18.22 -45.82
C ARG A 138 -2.54 18.19 -46.64
N MET A 139 -1.56 17.36 -46.28
CA MET A 139 -0.34 17.17 -47.09
C MET A 139 -0.65 16.45 -48.42
N LEU A 140 -1.53 15.44 -48.39
CA LEU A 140 -1.93 14.69 -49.60
C LEU A 140 -2.84 15.49 -50.54
N THR A 141 -3.65 16.42 -50.01
CA THR A 141 -4.59 17.25 -50.81
C THR A 141 -4.08 18.66 -51.10
N GLY A 142 -3.06 19.13 -50.39
CA GLY A 142 -2.44 20.44 -50.57
C GLY A 142 -1.34 20.49 -51.64
N ASP A 143 -0.94 19.34 -52.20
CA ASP A 143 0.02 19.21 -53.30
C ASP A 143 -0.69 19.00 -54.66
N ARG A 144 -1.80 19.71 -54.88
CA ARG A 144 -2.57 19.69 -56.14
C ARG A 144 -3.10 21.06 -56.53
#